data_AF-A0A0F9HBG6-F1
#
_entry.id   AF-A0A0F9HBG6-F1
#
_cell.length_a   1.000
_cell.length_b   1.000
_cell.length_c   1.000
_cell.angle_alpha   90.00
_cell.angle_beta   90.00
_cell.angle_gamma   90.00
#
_symmetry.space_group_name_H-M   'P 1'
#
loop_
_entity.id
_entity.type
_entity.pdbx_description
1 polymer ?
#
loop_
_entity_poly.entity_id
_entity_poly.type
_entity_poly.pdbx_seq_one_letter_code
_entity_poly.pdbx_strand_id
1 'polypeptide(L)'
;PWGYGLWENIKKILDKKIKDTGHKNAYFPLFVPLSLLQKEAAHVEGFAKECAVVTHHRLEMVNGKLEPAKNSKLEEPLIVRPTSEMIIGEMFSKWIKSYRDLPLLINQWANIVRWERRTRLFLRTTEFLWQEGHTAHQTKKEALEEVFKMLGEYKDFLENFLAIPVIKGRKTEMEKFPGADDTYCLEAMMQDKKALQTCTSHFLGQNFAKASDIKFSDEKGNLEFNPGLFLKCFISKENLKNNRWLIIDELNRADIDKAFGVLFTTLAGDNVTIPFTKENRPIKIMADYKNVTFSSDSTDNYCYYIPENWRIIATMNTYDKSSLYQMSYAFMRRFAFIMIDIPINGAKISEYIRCWEENTTPEPDLCKNIADLWIGIIKSKRKIGPAIIRDIYNYIKGTALPDFVGAITMFILPQFEGLLEKDIIDAIKNIKKLSFIDDEAKDELDDYASEFFLINKKSFELKKKSSAKREAEEPSD
;
A
#
# COMPACT_ATOMS: atom_id res chain seq x y z
N PRO A 1 8.97 -14.51 34.37
CA PRO A 1 8.83 -13.51 35.47
C PRO A 1 9.70 -12.27 35.27
N TRP A 2 11.03 -12.40 35.15
CA TRP A 2 11.95 -11.26 35.02
C TRP A 2 11.62 -10.33 33.84
N GLY A 3 11.51 -10.87 32.62
CA GLY A 3 11.17 -10.07 31.43
C GLY A 3 9.78 -9.41 31.51
N TYR A 4 8.82 -10.06 32.15
CA TYR A 4 7.50 -9.47 32.37
C TYR A 4 7.53 -8.34 33.41
N GLY A 5 8.38 -8.43 34.43
CA GLY A 5 8.61 -7.33 35.38
C GLY A 5 9.12 -6.06 34.70
N LEU A 6 9.92 -6.17 33.63
CA LEU A 6 10.29 -5.02 32.80
C LEU A 6 9.07 -4.43 32.07
N TRP A 7 8.21 -5.28 31.50
CA TRP A 7 6.97 -4.86 30.86
C TRP A 7 6.02 -4.15 31.83
N GLU A 8 5.89 -4.64 33.07
CA GLU A 8 5.08 -3.99 34.11
C GLU A 8 5.59 -2.59 34.44
N ASN A 9 6.91 -2.40 34.50
CA ASN A 9 7.52 -1.09 34.71
C ASN A 9 7.29 -0.15 33.51
N ILE A 10 7.49 -0.64 32.28
CA ILE A 10 7.19 0.08 31.04
C ILE A 10 5.74 0.55 31.05
N LYS A 11 4.81 -0.37 31.30
CA LYS A 11 3.38 -0.10 31.36
C LYS A 11 3.06 0.94 32.43
N LYS A 12 3.55 0.78 33.66
CA LYS A 12 3.26 1.70 34.76
C LYS A 12 3.66 3.15 34.44
N ILE A 13 4.86 3.34 33.88
CA ILE A 13 5.39 4.66 33.57
C ILE A 13 4.64 5.26 32.37
N LEU A 14 4.54 4.52 31.28
CA LEU A 14 3.93 5.03 30.04
C LEU A 14 2.43 5.26 30.22
N ASP A 15 1.72 4.39 30.93
CA ASP A 15 0.29 4.55 31.25
C ASP A 15 0.03 5.83 32.06
N LYS A 16 0.92 6.17 32.99
CA LYS A 16 0.83 7.45 33.71
C LYS A 16 0.97 8.63 32.76
N LYS A 17 2.00 8.63 31.90
CA LYS A 17 2.23 9.71 30.92
C LYS A 17 1.03 9.88 29.97
N ILE A 18 0.49 8.77 29.46
CA ILE A 18 -0.72 8.75 28.61
C ILE A 18 -1.95 9.31 29.34
N LYS A 19 -2.13 8.98 30.62
CA LYS A 19 -3.25 9.53 31.42
C LYS A 19 -3.08 11.01 31.72
N ASP A 20 -1.86 11.45 32.00
CA ASP A 20 -1.55 12.86 32.25
C ASP A 20 -1.87 13.74 31.00
N THR A 21 -1.94 13.15 29.80
CA THR A 21 -2.36 13.84 28.57
C THR A 21 -3.86 13.85 28.30
N GLY A 22 -4.68 13.22 29.16
CA GLY A 22 -6.14 13.20 29.09
C GLY A 22 -6.76 11.92 28.51
N HIS A 23 -5.94 10.93 28.12
CA HIS A 23 -6.45 9.66 27.59
C HIS A 23 -7.10 8.81 28.66
N LYS A 24 -8.08 8.01 28.25
CA LYS A 24 -8.74 7.02 29.10
C LYS A 24 -8.47 5.61 28.58
N ASN A 25 -8.13 4.72 29.50
CA ASN A 25 -7.98 3.32 29.16
C ASN A 25 -9.35 2.68 28.89
N ALA A 26 -9.44 1.91 27.82
CA ALA A 26 -10.54 1.02 27.50
C ALA A 26 -9.99 -0.38 27.13
N TYR A 27 -10.89 -1.33 26.99
CA TYR A 27 -10.56 -2.66 26.49
C TYR A 27 -11.62 -3.13 25.51
N PHE A 28 -11.19 -3.46 24.31
CA PHE A 28 -11.99 -3.98 23.23
C PHE A 28 -11.78 -5.50 23.10
N PRO A 29 -12.77 -6.25 22.59
CA PRO A 29 -12.67 -7.69 22.41
C PRO A 29 -11.44 -8.14 21.59
N LEU A 30 -10.92 -9.32 21.94
CA LEU A 30 -9.85 -9.98 21.20
C LEU A 30 -10.32 -10.49 19.84
N PHE A 31 -11.56 -10.96 19.78
CA PHE A 31 -12.15 -11.57 18.59
C PHE A 31 -12.92 -10.52 17.78
N VAL A 32 -12.58 -10.43 16.50
CA VAL A 32 -13.15 -9.50 15.51
C VAL A 32 -13.95 -10.33 14.50
N PRO A 33 -15.24 -10.04 14.25
CA PRO A 33 -15.97 -10.64 13.14
C PRO A 33 -15.25 -10.46 11.80
N LEU A 34 -15.13 -11.52 11.00
CA LEU A 34 -14.48 -11.46 9.69
C LEU A 34 -15.10 -10.38 8.77
N SER A 35 -16.42 -10.17 8.87
CA SER A 35 -17.15 -9.15 8.12
C SER A 35 -16.66 -7.72 8.40
N LEU A 36 -16.20 -7.42 9.63
CA LEU A 36 -15.61 -6.11 9.95
C LEU A 36 -14.24 -5.93 9.28
N LEU A 37 -13.42 -6.97 9.27
CA LEU A 37 -12.11 -6.95 8.63
C LEU A 37 -12.22 -6.81 7.10
N GLN A 38 -13.26 -7.40 6.51
CA GLN A 38 -13.53 -7.26 5.07
C GLN A 38 -13.86 -5.82 4.66
N LYS A 39 -14.51 -5.04 5.54
CA LYS A 39 -14.73 -3.61 5.30
C LYS A 39 -13.41 -2.84 5.26
N GLU A 40 -12.44 -3.19 6.09
CA GLU A 40 -11.10 -2.59 6.08
C GLU A 40 -10.33 -2.90 4.80
N ALA A 41 -10.29 -4.18 4.42
CA ALA A 41 -9.57 -4.65 3.24
C ALA A 41 -10.09 -4.00 1.94
N ALA A 42 -11.36 -3.61 1.89
CA ALA A 42 -11.93 -2.86 0.76
C ALA A 42 -11.44 -1.41 0.66
N HIS A 43 -10.88 -0.86 1.74
CA HIS A 43 -10.48 0.54 1.84
C HIS A 43 -8.97 0.74 2.05
N VAL A 44 -8.23 -0.32 2.39
CA VAL A 44 -6.79 -0.26 2.72
C VAL A 44 -6.02 -1.29 1.90
N GLU A 45 -5.25 -0.83 0.92
CA GLU A 45 -4.30 -1.66 0.17
C GLU A 45 -3.13 -2.08 1.05
N GLY A 46 -2.74 -3.36 1.01
CA GLY A 46 -1.64 -3.90 1.82
C GLY A 46 -2.03 -4.45 3.20
N PHE A 47 -3.33 -4.68 3.44
CA PHE A 47 -3.83 -5.23 4.70
C PHE A 47 -3.17 -6.58 5.08
N ALA A 48 -2.83 -6.75 6.36
CA ALA A 48 -2.14 -7.93 6.87
C ALA A 48 -3.02 -9.19 6.74
N LYS A 49 -2.71 -10.03 5.75
CA LYS A 49 -3.37 -11.33 5.54
C LYS A 49 -2.97 -12.39 6.57
N GLU A 50 -1.98 -12.08 7.41
CA GLU A 50 -1.40 -12.98 8.42
C GLU A 50 -2.21 -12.98 9.72
N CYS A 51 -3.49 -13.38 9.63
CA CYS A 51 -4.42 -13.41 10.77
C CYS A 51 -4.68 -14.85 11.25
N ALA A 52 -4.76 -15.04 12.57
CA ALA A 52 -5.29 -16.27 13.14
C ALA A 52 -6.82 -16.26 13.12
N VAL A 53 -7.43 -17.38 12.73
CA VAL A 53 -8.89 -17.49 12.50
C VAL A 53 -9.48 -18.58 13.39
N VAL A 54 -10.45 -18.21 14.20
CA VAL A 54 -11.29 -19.12 14.99
C VAL A 54 -12.49 -19.53 14.15
N THR A 55 -12.63 -20.83 13.93
CA THR A 55 -13.68 -21.42 13.08
C THR A 55 -14.63 -22.35 13.83
N HIS A 56 -14.24 -22.82 15.02
CA HIS A 56 -15.01 -23.76 15.83
C HIS A 56 -15.02 -23.33 17.29
N HIS A 57 -16.11 -23.61 18.01
CA HIS A 57 -16.27 -23.23 19.42
C HIS A 57 -16.16 -24.40 20.41
N ARG A 58 -15.91 -25.63 19.93
CA ARG A 58 -15.80 -26.84 20.77
C ARG A 58 -14.78 -27.84 20.21
N LEU A 59 -14.15 -28.59 21.10
CA LEU A 59 -13.36 -29.78 20.77
C LEU A 59 -14.13 -31.04 21.16
N GLU A 60 -13.94 -32.13 20.42
CA GLU A 60 -14.45 -33.46 20.75
C GLU A 60 -13.32 -34.50 20.70
N MET A 61 -13.50 -35.60 21.44
CA MET A 61 -12.53 -36.70 21.44
C MET A 61 -12.89 -37.69 20.33
N VAL A 62 -12.05 -37.78 19.30
CA VAL A 62 -12.19 -38.72 18.19
C VAL A 62 -10.98 -39.64 18.18
N ASN A 63 -11.20 -40.95 18.32
CA ASN A 63 -10.13 -41.95 18.31
C ASN A 63 -8.97 -41.64 19.30
N GLY A 64 -9.30 -41.10 20.48
CA GLY A 64 -8.32 -40.74 21.51
C GLY A 64 -7.54 -39.44 21.25
N LYS A 65 -7.92 -38.64 20.25
CA LYS A 65 -7.35 -37.30 19.97
C LYS A 65 -8.42 -36.22 20.07
N LEU A 66 -8.02 -35.03 20.54
CA LEU A 66 -8.88 -33.85 20.54
C LEU A 66 -8.88 -33.21 19.14
N GLU A 67 -10.06 -33.07 18.55
CA GLU A 67 -10.28 -32.43 17.26
C GLU A 67 -11.42 -31.39 17.36
N PRO A 68 -11.47 -30.35 16.51
CA PRO A 68 -12.63 -29.46 16.44
C PRO A 68 -13.92 -30.24 16.16
N ALA A 69 -14.93 -30.05 17.01
CA ALA A 69 -16.16 -30.83 16.90
C ALA A 69 -16.92 -30.47 15.61
N LYS A 70 -17.33 -31.47 14.83
CA LYS A 70 -17.93 -31.26 13.49
C LYS A 70 -19.15 -30.34 13.51
N ASN A 71 -19.96 -30.44 14.56
CA ASN A 71 -21.19 -29.64 14.75
C ASN A 71 -20.95 -28.34 15.54
N SER A 72 -19.71 -27.87 15.65
CA SER A 72 -19.35 -26.65 16.41
C SER A 72 -18.74 -25.55 15.56
N LYS A 73 -18.85 -25.66 14.24
CA LYS A 73 -18.41 -24.62 13.32
C LYS A 73 -19.20 -23.34 13.55
N LEU A 74 -18.50 -22.21 13.65
CA LEU A 74 -19.13 -20.90 13.81
C LEU A 74 -19.87 -20.51 12.53
N GLU A 75 -20.99 -19.80 12.69
CA GLU A 75 -21.73 -19.19 11.56
C GLU A 75 -20.84 -18.18 10.81
N GLU A 76 -20.13 -17.35 11.56
CA GLU A 76 -19.12 -16.42 11.06
C GLU A 76 -17.76 -16.72 11.70
N PRO A 77 -16.67 -16.86 10.91
CA PRO A 77 -15.32 -16.96 11.45
C PRO A 77 -14.94 -15.70 12.24
N LEU A 78 -14.28 -15.89 13.37
CA LEU A 78 -13.76 -14.80 14.18
C LEU A 78 -12.24 -14.69 14.00
N ILE A 79 -11.77 -13.47 13.84
CA ILE A 79 -10.35 -13.15 13.67
C ILE A 79 -9.78 -12.77 15.02
N VAL A 80 -8.65 -13.36 15.39
CA VAL A 80 -7.85 -12.86 16.53
C VAL A 80 -7.21 -11.55 16.08
N ARG A 81 -7.50 -10.45 16.77
CA ARG A 81 -7.12 -9.11 16.30
C ARG A 81 -5.62 -9.01 15.92
N PRO A 82 -5.30 -8.65 14.66
CA PRO A 82 -3.95 -8.24 14.29
C PRO A 82 -3.69 -6.76 14.63
N THR A 83 -4.79 -6.02 14.82
CA THR A 83 -4.92 -4.60 15.15
C THR A 83 -6.38 -4.32 15.54
N SER A 84 -6.69 -3.24 16.26
CA SER A 84 -8.05 -3.00 16.81
C SER A 84 -8.88 -1.93 16.08
N GLU A 85 -8.36 -1.32 15.02
CA GLU A 85 -8.92 -0.14 14.32
C GLU A 85 -10.39 -0.33 13.94
N MET A 86 -10.78 -1.51 13.44
CA MET A 86 -12.17 -1.75 13.00
C MET A 86 -13.16 -1.86 14.15
N ILE A 87 -12.82 -2.61 15.21
CA ILE A 87 -13.70 -2.71 16.38
C ILE A 87 -13.80 -1.33 17.05
N ILE A 88 -12.68 -0.63 17.17
CA ILE A 88 -12.65 0.70 17.76
C ILE A 88 -13.45 1.68 16.89
N GLY A 89 -13.30 1.61 15.57
CA GLY A 89 -14.05 2.43 14.61
C GLY A 89 -15.56 2.21 14.70
N GLU A 90 -16.01 0.95 14.83
CA GLU A 90 -17.43 0.62 15.04
C GLU A 90 -17.96 1.19 16.37
N MET A 91 -17.15 1.15 17.42
CA MET A 91 -17.55 1.72 18.71
C MET A 91 -17.53 3.25 18.67
N PHE A 92 -16.55 3.85 18.00
CA PHE A 92 -16.45 5.30 17.80
C PHE A 92 -17.63 5.82 16.99
N SER A 93 -18.10 5.11 15.96
CA SER A 93 -19.28 5.53 15.21
C SER A 93 -20.56 5.49 16.04
N LYS A 94 -20.62 4.66 17.09
CA LYS A 94 -21.71 4.63 18.07
C LYS A 94 -21.58 5.72 19.13
N TRP A 95 -20.37 6.02 19.58
CA TRP A 95 -20.11 7.00 20.65
C TRP A 95 -20.09 8.45 20.17
N ILE A 96 -19.56 8.70 18.97
CA ILE A 96 -19.43 10.03 18.40
C ILE A 96 -20.70 10.34 17.62
N LYS A 97 -21.44 11.35 18.08
CA LYS A 97 -22.66 11.86 17.41
C LYS A 97 -22.62 13.37 17.23
N SER A 98 -21.95 14.10 18.11
CA SER A 98 -21.83 15.56 18.10
C SER A 98 -20.39 15.99 18.31
N TYR A 99 -20.05 17.21 17.92
CA TYR A 99 -18.76 17.83 18.20
C TYR A 99 -18.40 17.80 19.70
N ARG A 100 -19.40 17.74 20.60
CA ARG A 100 -19.21 17.65 22.06
C ARG A 100 -18.63 16.32 22.53
N ASP A 101 -18.71 15.28 21.71
CA ASP A 101 -18.12 13.98 21.98
C ASP A 101 -16.62 13.95 21.64
N LEU A 102 -16.09 15.04 21.08
CA LEU A 102 -14.70 15.21 20.67
C LEU A 102 -13.97 16.23 21.57
N PRO A 103 -12.64 16.08 21.78
CA PRO A 103 -11.82 14.97 21.32
C PRO A 103 -12.08 13.70 22.14
N LEU A 104 -12.14 12.56 21.46
CA LEU A 104 -12.24 11.26 22.10
C LEU A 104 -10.84 10.64 22.16
N LEU A 105 -10.32 10.44 23.37
CA LEU A 105 -8.94 10.00 23.61
C LEU A 105 -8.92 8.63 24.32
N ILE A 106 -8.76 7.55 23.56
CA ILE A 106 -8.82 6.18 24.08
C ILE A 106 -7.47 5.48 23.96
N ASN A 107 -7.11 4.73 25.00
CA ASN A 107 -5.92 3.90 25.06
C ASN A 107 -6.27 2.45 25.40
N GLN A 108 -5.55 1.48 24.86
CA GLN A 108 -5.67 0.07 25.23
C GLN A 108 -4.29 -0.56 25.45
N TRP A 109 -4.18 -1.35 26.52
CA TRP A 109 -3.08 -2.29 26.73
C TRP A 109 -3.58 -3.70 26.44
N ALA A 110 -2.95 -4.38 25.49
CA ALA A 110 -3.48 -5.61 24.92
C ALA A 110 -2.39 -6.51 24.37
N ASN A 111 -2.73 -7.78 24.18
CA ASN A 111 -2.03 -8.66 23.25
C ASN A 111 -2.64 -8.54 21.85
N ILE A 112 -1.80 -8.73 20.83
CA ILE A 112 -2.22 -8.93 19.44
C ILE A 112 -1.52 -10.13 18.82
N VAL A 113 -2.12 -10.67 17.76
CA VAL A 113 -1.61 -11.85 17.04
C VAL A 113 -1.40 -11.53 15.57
N ARG A 114 -0.17 -11.71 15.09
CA ARG A 114 0.22 -11.61 13.67
C ARG A 114 1.01 -12.84 13.29
N TRP A 115 0.58 -13.55 12.25
CA TRP A 115 1.16 -14.84 11.88
C TRP A 115 2.45 -14.72 11.07
N GLU A 116 3.47 -14.15 11.70
CA GLU A 116 4.77 -13.82 11.10
C GLU A 116 5.57 -15.07 10.71
N ARG A 117 6.13 -15.07 9.48
CA ARG A 117 6.95 -16.19 8.98
C ARG A 117 8.29 -16.38 9.69
N ARG A 118 8.89 -15.29 10.19
CA ARG A 118 10.22 -15.30 10.82
C ARG A 118 10.15 -14.55 12.14
N THR A 119 10.28 -15.26 13.26
CA THR A 119 10.20 -14.66 14.59
C THR A 119 11.58 -14.33 15.16
N ARG A 120 11.64 -13.25 15.95
CA ARG A 120 12.77 -12.85 16.81
C ARG A 120 12.19 -12.39 18.14
N LEU A 121 12.70 -12.95 19.23
CA LEU A 121 12.21 -12.63 20.58
C LEU A 121 12.16 -11.11 20.82
N PHE A 122 11.04 -10.63 21.35
CA PHE A 122 10.67 -9.21 21.54
C PHE A 122 10.52 -8.36 20.27
N LEU A 123 11.37 -8.53 19.27
CA LEU A 123 11.37 -7.70 18.06
C LEU A 123 10.25 -8.08 17.09
N ARG A 124 9.92 -9.36 16.98
CA ARG A 124 8.90 -9.90 16.08
C ARG A 124 8.42 -11.27 16.56
N THR A 125 7.27 -11.34 17.20
CA THR A 125 6.69 -12.59 17.70
C THR A 125 5.26 -12.75 17.22
N THR A 126 4.77 -13.99 17.14
CA THR A 126 3.41 -14.27 16.67
C THR A 126 2.34 -13.64 17.56
N GLU A 127 2.56 -13.69 18.87
CA GLU A 127 1.81 -12.93 19.86
C GLU A 127 2.76 -11.94 20.53
N PHE A 128 2.30 -10.71 20.74
CA PHE A 128 3.05 -9.73 21.53
C PHE A 128 2.13 -8.81 22.31
N LEU A 129 2.65 -8.31 23.43
CA LEU A 129 1.99 -7.30 24.26
C LEU A 129 2.36 -5.92 23.74
N TRP A 130 1.38 -5.03 23.68
CA TRP A 130 1.58 -3.67 23.24
C TRP A 130 0.62 -2.69 23.90
N GLN A 131 0.81 -1.42 23.55
CA GLN A 131 -0.12 -0.34 23.80
C GLN A 131 -0.55 0.24 22.46
N GLU A 132 -1.85 0.50 22.32
CA GLU A 132 -2.43 1.14 21.14
C GLU A 132 -3.37 2.28 21.56
N GLY A 133 -3.10 3.48 21.05
CA GLY A 133 -3.87 4.69 21.33
C GLY A 133 -4.66 5.08 20.10
N HIS A 134 -5.97 5.31 20.27
CA HIS A 134 -6.90 5.65 19.20
C HIS A 134 -7.65 6.92 19.58
N THR A 135 -7.58 7.93 18.74
CA THR A 135 -8.14 9.26 19.02
C THR A 135 -8.99 9.76 17.87
N ALA A 136 -10.06 10.49 18.18
CA ALA A 136 -10.89 11.17 17.19
C ALA A 136 -11.00 12.65 17.55
N HIS A 137 -10.87 13.51 16.54
CA HIS A 137 -10.78 14.97 16.69
C HIS A 137 -11.70 15.66 15.71
N GLN A 138 -12.13 16.87 16.06
CA GLN A 138 -12.99 17.67 15.19
C GLN A 138 -12.22 18.19 13.98
N THR A 139 -10.94 18.57 14.18
CA THR A 139 -10.13 19.19 13.14
C THR A 139 -8.84 18.43 12.84
N LYS A 140 -8.33 18.59 11.61
CA LYS A 140 -7.00 18.07 11.22
C LYS A 140 -5.88 18.61 12.11
N LYS A 141 -5.99 19.86 12.55
CA LYS A 141 -4.97 20.53 13.37
C LYS A 141 -4.82 19.83 14.72
N GLU A 142 -5.93 19.62 15.43
CA GLU A 142 -5.96 18.92 16.72
C GLU A 142 -5.44 17.49 16.59
N ALA A 143 -5.84 16.77 15.54
CA ALA A 143 -5.35 15.40 15.29
C ALA A 143 -3.83 15.36 15.08
N LEU A 144 -3.25 16.32 14.34
CA LEU A 144 -1.80 16.40 14.16
C LEU A 144 -1.07 16.82 15.43
N GLU A 145 -1.64 17.75 16.21
CA GLU A 145 -1.11 18.13 17.52
C GLU A 145 -1.04 16.92 18.45
N GLU A 146 -2.09 16.09 18.47
CA GLU A 146 -2.12 14.85 19.26
C GLU A 146 -1.08 13.83 18.78
N VAL A 147 -0.95 13.64 17.46
CA VAL A 147 0.08 12.77 16.87
C VAL A 147 1.48 13.15 17.33
N PHE A 148 1.81 14.45 17.29
CA PHE A 148 3.13 14.93 17.68
C PHE A 148 3.34 14.96 19.19
N LYS A 149 2.28 15.22 19.97
CA LYS A 149 2.29 15.15 21.43
C LYS A 149 2.65 13.72 21.88
N MET A 150 1.93 12.72 21.39
CA MET A 150 2.21 11.31 21.73
C MET A 150 3.59 10.85 21.26
N LEU A 151 4.01 11.25 20.07
CA LEU A 151 5.37 10.97 19.59
C LEU A 151 6.45 11.59 20.49
N GLY A 152 6.17 12.78 21.06
CA GLY A 152 7.02 13.42 22.07
C GLY A 152 7.05 12.64 23.38
N GLU A 153 5.90 12.20 23.89
CA GLU A 153 5.81 11.36 25.10
C GLU A 153 6.57 10.03 24.94
N TYR A 154 6.48 9.39 23.78
CA TYR A 154 7.23 8.17 23.47
C TYR A 154 8.73 8.42 23.39
N LYS A 155 9.16 9.54 22.80
CA LYS A 155 10.58 9.91 22.74
C LYS A 155 11.14 10.15 24.13
N ASP A 156 10.44 10.94 24.95
CA ASP A 156 10.80 11.18 26.35
C ASP A 156 10.89 9.86 27.13
N PHE A 157 9.90 8.98 26.96
CA PHE A 157 9.90 7.67 27.58
C PHE A 157 11.13 6.83 27.17
N LEU A 158 11.43 6.74 25.88
CA LEU A 158 12.57 5.98 25.36
C LEU A 158 13.91 6.53 25.84
N GLU A 159 14.11 7.85 25.76
CA GLU A 159 15.39 8.49 26.09
C GLU A 159 15.63 8.59 27.60
N ASN A 160 14.62 8.99 28.37
CA ASN A 160 14.80 9.32 29.79
C ASN A 160 14.51 8.16 30.75
N PHE A 161 13.76 7.13 30.32
CA PHE A 161 13.44 5.98 31.17
C PHE A 161 14.10 4.69 30.68
N LEU A 162 14.21 4.49 29.36
CA LEU A 162 14.85 3.30 28.79
C LEU A 162 16.30 3.53 28.35
N ALA A 163 16.77 4.79 28.35
CA ALA A 163 18.10 5.18 27.88
C ALA A 163 18.39 4.74 26.43
N ILE A 164 17.36 4.76 25.58
CA ILE A 164 17.46 4.41 24.17
C ILE A 164 17.41 5.70 23.34
N PRO A 165 18.51 6.11 22.69
CA PRO A 165 18.51 7.28 21.82
C PRO A 165 17.72 7.00 20.55
N VAL A 166 16.86 7.95 20.15
CA VAL A 166 15.99 7.77 18.97
C VAL A 166 15.94 8.99 18.07
N ILE A 167 15.83 8.72 16.77
CA ILE A 167 15.66 9.73 15.72
C ILE A 167 14.16 9.81 15.38
N LYS A 168 13.60 11.01 15.49
CA LYS A 168 12.22 11.29 15.07
C LYS A 168 12.18 11.52 13.56
N GLY A 169 11.29 10.83 12.86
CA GLY A 169 11.13 10.94 11.41
C GLY A 169 9.70 10.77 10.92
N ARG A 170 9.45 11.20 9.68
CA ARG A 170 8.24 10.88 8.89
C ARG A 170 8.60 9.73 7.95
N LYS A 171 7.78 8.68 7.90
CA LYS A 171 7.96 7.59 6.94
C LYS A 171 7.72 8.08 5.52
N THR A 172 8.35 7.41 4.55
CA THR A 172 8.06 7.62 3.13
C THR A 172 6.67 7.10 2.80
N GLU A 173 6.12 7.49 1.64
CA GLU A 173 4.81 7.02 1.20
C GLU A 173 4.74 5.48 1.05
N MET A 174 5.87 4.83 0.74
CA MET A 174 5.95 3.36 0.63
C MET A 174 6.00 2.64 1.98
N GLU A 175 6.47 3.31 3.04
CA GLU A 175 6.71 2.73 4.37
C GLU A 175 5.70 3.22 5.43
N LYS A 176 4.72 4.03 5.03
CA LYS A 176 3.68 4.50 5.95
C LYS A 176 2.70 3.39 6.29
N PHE A 177 2.01 3.53 7.43
CA PHE A 177 0.97 2.60 7.81
C PHE A 177 -0.14 2.56 6.75
N PRO A 178 -0.56 1.36 6.29
CA PRO A 178 -1.66 1.22 5.35
C PRO A 178 -2.92 1.95 5.85
N GLY A 179 -3.45 2.87 5.04
CA GLY A 179 -4.63 3.66 5.39
C GLY A 179 -4.36 4.96 6.15
N ALA A 180 -3.12 5.22 6.58
CA ALA A 180 -2.74 6.52 7.15
C ALA A 180 -2.45 7.56 6.05
N ASP A 181 -2.82 8.82 6.32
CA ASP A 181 -2.37 9.95 5.50
C ASP A 181 -0.87 10.15 5.72
N ASP A 182 -0.44 10.18 6.98
CA ASP A 182 0.95 10.34 7.40
C ASP A 182 1.32 9.38 8.53
N THR A 183 2.56 8.88 8.52
CA THR A 183 3.13 8.09 9.62
C THR A 183 4.40 8.73 10.12
N TYR A 184 4.46 8.95 11.43
CA TYR A 184 5.65 9.40 12.12
C TYR A 184 6.17 8.29 13.03
N CYS A 185 7.49 8.24 13.19
CA CYS A 185 8.16 7.14 13.88
C CYS A 185 9.36 7.63 14.69
N LEU A 186 9.79 6.77 15.63
CA LEU A 186 11.04 6.87 16.37
C LEU A 186 11.94 5.69 15.99
N GLU A 187 13.03 5.99 15.31
CA GLU A 187 14.01 5.01 14.85
C GLU A 187 15.18 4.93 15.84
N ALA A 188 15.48 3.73 16.32
CA ALA A 188 16.66 3.45 17.14
C ALA A 188 17.72 2.72 16.30
N MET A 189 18.99 2.91 16.65
CA MET A 189 20.09 2.14 16.08
C MET A 189 20.50 1.03 17.06
N MET A 190 20.42 -0.22 16.61
CA MET A 190 20.86 -1.37 17.37
C MET A 190 22.41 -1.47 17.37
N GLN A 191 22.97 -2.23 18.30
CA GLN A 191 24.43 -2.42 18.39
C GLN A 191 25.04 -3.09 17.15
N ASP A 192 24.26 -3.90 16.44
CA ASP A 192 24.63 -4.53 15.17
C ASP A 192 24.44 -3.60 13.95
N LYS A 193 24.23 -2.30 14.20
CA LYS A 193 24.03 -1.24 13.21
C LYS A 193 22.78 -1.39 12.35
N LYS A 194 21.80 -2.18 12.80
CA LYS A 194 20.48 -2.25 12.16
C LYS A 194 19.54 -1.23 12.78
N ALA A 195 18.75 -0.56 11.93
CA ALA A 195 17.69 0.30 12.39
C ALA A 195 16.52 -0.54 12.95
N LEU A 196 15.88 -0.04 14.00
CA LEU A 196 14.67 -0.60 14.58
C LEU A 196 13.66 0.51 14.81
N GLN A 197 12.49 0.37 14.19
CA GLN A 197 11.34 1.21 14.50
C GLN A 197 10.82 0.84 15.89
N THR A 198 11.02 1.74 16.86
CA THR A 198 10.65 1.49 18.27
C THR A 198 9.23 1.93 18.59
N CYS A 199 8.73 2.95 17.89
CA CYS A 199 7.39 3.48 18.10
C CYS A 199 6.87 4.22 16.86
N THR A 200 5.56 4.28 16.70
CA THR A 200 4.87 5.02 15.65
C THR A 200 3.69 5.82 16.19
N SER A 201 3.40 6.93 15.51
CA SER A 201 2.21 7.76 15.73
C SER A 201 1.67 8.17 14.36
N HIS A 202 0.40 7.89 14.10
CA HIS A 202 -0.18 7.95 12.75
C HIS A 202 -1.24 9.04 12.67
N PHE A 203 -1.18 9.87 11.64
CA PHE A 203 -2.31 10.71 11.25
C PHE A 203 -3.14 9.94 10.24
N LEU A 204 -4.27 9.40 10.70
CA LEU A 204 -5.16 8.53 9.90
C LEU A 204 -6.08 9.29 8.92
N GLY A 205 -6.06 10.62 8.97
CA GLY A 205 -6.93 11.46 8.14
C GLY A 205 -8.41 11.15 8.39
N GLN A 206 -9.16 10.97 7.30
CA GLN A 206 -10.58 10.59 7.34
C GLN A 206 -10.84 9.17 6.80
N ASN A 207 -9.79 8.39 6.50
CA ASN A 207 -9.93 7.11 5.80
C ASN A 207 -10.71 6.11 6.66
N PHE A 208 -10.27 5.93 7.92
CA PHE A 208 -10.93 5.05 8.90
C PHE A 208 -12.30 5.57 9.32
N ALA A 209 -12.45 6.89 9.48
CA ALA A 209 -13.74 7.51 9.79
C ALA A 209 -14.78 7.22 8.71
N LYS A 210 -14.40 7.30 7.42
CA LYS A 210 -15.28 6.95 6.30
C LYS A 210 -15.59 5.46 6.25
N ALA A 211 -14.59 4.59 6.46
CA ALA A 211 -14.77 3.14 6.45
C ALA A 211 -15.70 2.65 7.57
N SER A 212 -15.64 3.27 8.75
CA SER A 212 -16.43 2.90 9.93
C SER A 212 -17.70 3.75 10.13
N ASP A 213 -18.03 4.62 9.18
CA ASP A 213 -19.15 5.57 9.24
C ASP A 213 -19.17 6.47 10.49
N ILE A 214 -17.99 6.91 10.91
CA ILE A 214 -17.84 7.86 12.03
C ILE A 214 -18.15 9.27 11.52
N LYS A 215 -19.27 9.82 12.01
CA LYS A 215 -19.76 11.15 11.67
C LYS A 215 -20.22 11.86 12.93
N PHE A 216 -20.11 13.18 12.95
CA PHE A 216 -20.65 14.02 14.01
C PHE A 216 -21.36 15.24 13.41
N SER A 217 -22.34 15.77 14.13
CA SER A 217 -22.91 17.08 13.82
C SER A 217 -22.01 18.20 14.34
N ASP A 218 -21.74 19.18 13.48
CA ASP A 218 -21.02 20.39 13.87
C ASP A 218 -21.86 21.26 14.83
N GLU A 219 -21.29 22.37 15.33
CA GLU A 219 -22.00 23.33 16.19
C GLU A 219 -23.29 23.89 15.58
N LYS A 220 -23.43 23.80 14.25
CA LYS A 220 -24.57 24.28 13.47
C LYS A 220 -25.58 23.16 13.14
N GLY A 221 -25.35 21.93 13.59
CA GLY A 221 -26.21 20.78 13.33
C GLY A 221 -26.13 20.23 11.90
N ASN A 222 -25.15 20.67 11.10
CA ASN A 222 -25.04 20.31 9.69
C ASN A 222 -24.06 19.14 9.49
N LEU A 223 -24.36 18.29 8.49
CA LEU A 223 -23.39 17.38 7.91
C LEU A 223 -22.60 18.17 6.86
N GLU A 224 -21.29 18.25 7.02
CA GLU A 224 -20.44 18.99 6.09
C GLU A 224 -20.16 18.18 4.81
N PHE A 225 -20.46 18.76 3.65
CA PHE A 225 -19.99 18.24 2.38
C PHE A 225 -18.48 18.49 2.22
N ASN A 226 -17.70 17.41 2.14
CA ASN A 226 -16.29 17.48 1.81
C ASN A 226 -16.07 17.09 0.33
N PRO A 227 -15.58 18.00 -0.54
CA PRO A 227 -15.35 17.67 -1.94
C PRO A 227 -14.35 16.51 -2.11
N GLY A 228 -14.74 15.53 -2.92
CA GLY A 228 -13.88 14.42 -3.33
C GLY A 228 -12.73 14.87 -4.25
N LEU A 229 -11.84 13.92 -4.60
CA LEU A 229 -10.65 14.20 -5.43
C LEU A 229 -10.99 14.90 -6.77
N PHE A 230 -12.08 14.49 -7.43
CA PHE A 230 -12.55 15.14 -8.66
C PHE A 230 -12.84 16.63 -8.49
N LEU A 231 -13.66 16.98 -7.51
CA LEU A 231 -14.03 18.38 -7.28
C LEU A 231 -12.82 19.22 -6.84
N LYS A 232 -11.86 18.59 -6.15
CA LYS A 232 -10.57 19.21 -5.81
C LYS A 232 -9.66 19.45 -7.01
N CYS A 233 -9.97 18.94 -8.19
CA CYS A 233 -9.23 19.25 -9.43
C CYS A 233 -9.78 20.47 -10.17
N PHE A 234 -11.02 20.87 -9.88
CA PHE A 234 -11.76 21.92 -10.59
C PHE A 234 -11.56 23.30 -9.97
N ILE A 235 -11.87 24.33 -10.75
CA ILE A 235 -11.88 25.71 -10.28
C ILE A 235 -13.10 25.89 -9.38
N SER A 236 -12.91 26.49 -8.22
CA SER A 236 -13.99 26.90 -7.32
C SER A 236 -13.69 28.29 -6.77
N LYS A 237 -14.67 28.91 -6.11
CA LYS A 237 -14.48 30.21 -5.47
C LYS A 237 -13.34 30.20 -4.44
N GLU A 238 -13.16 29.07 -3.75
CA GLU A 238 -12.06 28.87 -2.78
C GLU A 238 -10.70 28.67 -3.48
N ASN A 239 -10.67 28.24 -4.75
CA ASN A 239 -9.45 27.91 -5.46
C ASN A 239 -9.52 28.28 -6.95
N LEU A 240 -9.40 29.58 -7.21
CA LEU A 240 -9.63 30.22 -8.52
C LEU A 240 -8.64 29.80 -9.62
N LYS A 241 -7.45 29.31 -9.25
CA LYS A 241 -6.39 28.93 -10.20
C LYS A 241 -6.22 27.42 -10.34
N ASN A 242 -7.15 26.65 -9.82
CA ASN A 242 -6.99 25.21 -9.71
C ASN A 242 -7.25 24.51 -11.04
N ASN A 243 -6.22 23.89 -11.60
CA ASN A 243 -6.32 23.08 -12.81
C ASN A 243 -5.41 21.86 -12.69
N ARG A 244 -5.76 20.97 -11.75
CA ARG A 244 -4.95 19.79 -11.48
C ARG A 244 -5.44 18.63 -12.32
N TRP A 245 -4.59 18.10 -13.18
CA TRP A 245 -4.91 16.86 -13.90
C TRP A 245 -5.20 15.74 -12.91
N LEU A 246 -6.13 14.87 -13.27
CA LEU A 246 -6.46 13.70 -12.47
C LEU A 246 -5.73 12.49 -13.03
N ILE A 247 -4.91 11.86 -12.19
CA ILE A 247 -4.21 10.62 -12.52
C ILE A 247 -4.88 9.49 -11.74
N ILE A 248 -5.28 8.43 -12.43
CA ILE A 248 -5.94 7.27 -11.84
C ILE A 248 -5.13 6.03 -12.16
N ASP A 249 -4.73 5.29 -11.13
CA ASP A 249 -4.12 3.97 -11.32
C ASP A 249 -5.21 2.89 -11.39
N GLU A 250 -5.06 1.96 -12.33
CA GLU A 250 -5.92 0.81 -12.59
C GLU A 250 -7.44 1.13 -12.60
N LEU A 251 -7.83 1.99 -13.55
CA LEU A 251 -9.18 2.53 -13.66
C LEU A 251 -10.29 1.47 -13.65
N ASN A 252 -10.03 0.28 -14.19
CA ASN A 252 -11.01 -0.80 -14.32
C ASN A 252 -11.18 -1.69 -13.08
N ARG A 253 -10.66 -1.28 -11.91
CA ARG A 253 -10.99 -1.89 -10.62
C ARG A 253 -12.36 -1.47 -10.05
N ALA A 254 -12.98 -0.44 -10.61
CA ALA A 254 -14.28 0.04 -10.19
C ALA A 254 -15.28 0.04 -11.36
N ASP A 255 -16.57 0.10 -11.04
CA ASP A 255 -17.64 0.34 -12.03
C ASP A 255 -17.55 1.80 -12.52
N ILE A 256 -16.81 2.00 -13.60
CA ILE A 256 -16.46 3.32 -14.11
C ILE A 256 -17.70 4.08 -14.59
N ASP A 257 -18.66 3.38 -15.20
CA ASP A 257 -19.89 4.02 -15.70
C ASP A 257 -20.69 4.63 -14.55
N LYS A 258 -20.77 3.94 -13.40
CA LYS A 258 -21.37 4.52 -12.19
C LYS A 258 -20.55 5.66 -11.61
N ALA A 259 -19.22 5.49 -11.53
CA ALA A 259 -18.34 6.50 -10.92
C ALA A 259 -18.30 7.81 -11.72
N PHE A 260 -18.32 7.72 -13.05
CA PHE A 260 -18.18 8.88 -13.95
C PHE A 260 -19.51 9.35 -14.56
N GLY A 261 -20.63 8.68 -14.30
CA GLY A 261 -21.91 8.95 -14.97
C GLY A 261 -22.28 10.44 -14.99
N VAL A 262 -22.24 11.09 -13.83
CA VAL A 262 -22.51 12.53 -13.68
C VAL A 262 -21.47 13.38 -14.43
N LEU A 263 -20.19 13.02 -14.34
CA LEU A 263 -19.10 13.76 -14.98
C LEU A 263 -19.22 13.72 -16.51
N PHE A 264 -19.74 12.65 -17.10
CA PHE A 264 -19.91 12.58 -18.56
C PHE A 264 -20.91 13.57 -19.11
N THR A 265 -21.97 13.85 -18.36
CA THR A 265 -22.92 14.91 -18.72
C THR A 265 -22.20 16.26 -18.70
N THR A 266 -21.36 16.50 -17.70
CA THR A 266 -20.57 17.74 -17.63
C THR A 266 -19.52 17.87 -18.73
N LEU A 267 -18.78 16.80 -19.02
CA LEU A 267 -17.80 16.79 -20.12
C LEU A 267 -18.44 16.90 -21.51
N ALA A 268 -19.74 16.59 -21.63
CA ALA A 268 -20.51 16.81 -22.86
C ALA A 268 -20.95 18.27 -23.04
N GLY A 269 -20.75 19.14 -22.03
CA GLY A 269 -21.11 20.56 -22.08
C GLY A 269 -22.28 20.96 -21.18
N ASP A 270 -22.90 20.02 -20.47
CA ASP A 270 -24.09 20.28 -19.66
C ASP A 270 -23.76 20.55 -18.18
N ASN A 271 -24.42 21.52 -17.56
CA ASN A 271 -24.26 21.75 -16.12
C ASN A 271 -25.02 20.68 -15.32
N VAL A 272 -24.42 20.16 -14.25
CA VAL A 272 -25.03 19.11 -13.42
C VAL A 272 -25.12 19.53 -11.97
N THR A 273 -26.27 19.25 -11.34
CA THR A 273 -26.44 19.36 -9.89
C THR A 273 -26.23 17.98 -9.27
N ILE A 274 -25.27 17.86 -8.35
CA ILE A 274 -25.01 16.59 -7.65
C ILE A 274 -26.00 16.43 -6.48
N PRO A 275 -26.31 15.19 -6.04
CA PRO A 275 -27.30 14.94 -4.98
C PRO A 275 -26.76 15.25 -3.57
N PHE A 276 -25.93 16.29 -3.45
CA PHE A 276 -25.31 16.74 -2.21
C PHE A 276 -25.56 18.23 -2.02
N THR A 277 -25.66 18.64 -0.75
CA THR A 277 -25.84 20.04 -0.38
C THR A 277 -24.78 20.47 0.63
N LYS A 278 -24.42 21.75 0.62
CA LYS A 278 -23.61 22.39 1.66
C LYS A 278 -24.37 23.65 2.11
N GLU A 279 -24.62 23.78 3.40
CA GLU A 279 -25.45 24.86 3.97
C GLU A 279 -26.85 24.97 3.30
N ASN A 280 -27.52 23.84 3.07
CA ASN A 280 -28.80 23.73 2.35
C ASN A 280 -28.79 24.25 0.91
N ARG A 281 -27.63 24.48 0.32
CA ARG A 281 -27.50 24.86 -1.09
C ARG A 281 -27.04 23.68 -1.94
N PRO A 282 -27.62 23.48 -3.13
CA PRO A 282 -27.21 22.42 -4.04
C PRO A 282 -25.81 22.69 -4.59
N ILE A 283 -25.04 21.62 -4.77
CA ILE A 283 -23.69 21.69 -5.34
C ILE A 283 -23.78 21.46 -6.84
N LYS A 284 -23.08 22.29 -7.62
CA LYS A 284 -23.15 22.29 -9.08
C LYS A 284 -21.78 22.08 -9.70
N ILE A 285 -21.73 21.27 -10.76
CA ILE A 285 -20.58 21.15 -11.64
C ILE A 285 -20.96 21.84 -12.96
N MET A 286 -20.14 22.81 -13.34
CA MET A 286 -20.36 23.72 -14.45
C MET A 286 -19.39 23.39 -15.58
N ALA A 287 -19.92 23.21 -16.79
CA ALA A 287 -19.13 22.96 -18.00
C ALA A 287 -18.60 24.26 -18.63
N ASP A 288 -19.30 25.39 -18.45
CA ASP A 288 -18.90 26.69 -18.99
C ASP A 288 -17.89 27.41 -18.07
N TYR A 289 -16.61 27.35 -18.45
CA TYR A 289 -15.51 28.00 -17.74
C TYR A 289 -15.10 29.35 -18.36
N LYS A 290 -15.61 29.71 -19.55
CA LYS A 290 -15.17 30.93 -20.29
C LYS A 290 -15.75 32.22 -19.71
N ASN A 291 -16.87 32.12 -19.00
CA ASN A 291 -17.58 33.26 -18.41
C ASN A 291 -17.53 33.29 -16.88
N VAL A 292 -16.45 32.78 -16.28
CA VAL A 292 -16.34 32.72 -14.81
C VAL A 292 -15.91 34.08 -14.26
N THR A 293 -16.88 34.90 -13.88
CA THR A 293 -16.66 36.10 -13.05
C THR A 293 -17.19 35.84 -11.65
N PHE A 294 -16.28 35.50 -10.72
CA PHE A 294 -16.65 35.42 -9.31
C PHE A 294 -16.81 36.85 -8.77
N SER A 295 -18.04 37.34 -8.69
CA SER A 295 -18.31 38.59 -7.96
C SER A 295 -18.31 38.31 -6.45
N SER A 296 -17.93 39.31 -5.65
CA SER A 296 -17.96 39.21 -4.19
C SER A 296 -19.34 38.86 -3.64
N ASP A 297 -20.40 39.21 -4.40
CA ASP A 297 -21.81 39.01 -4.07
C ASP A 297 -22.44 37.74 -4.70
N SER A 298 -21.72 36.94 -5.50
CA SER A 298 -22.36 35.81 -6.19
C SER A 298 -22.59 34.60 -5.27
N THR A 299 -23.73 33.96 -5.49
CA THR A 299 -24.20 32.70 -4.88
C THR A 299 -23.36 31.46 -5.23
N ASP A 300 -22.19 31.63 -5.85
CA ASP A 300 -21.36 30.57 -6.46
C ASP A 300 -20.42 29.84 -5.50
N ASN A 301 -20.64 29.94 -4.19
CA ASN A 301 -19.78 29.29 -3.19
C ASN A 301 -19.72 27.75 -3.36
N TYR A 302 -20.66 27.14 -4.10
CA TYR A 302 -20.79 25.70 -4.30
C TYR A 302 -20.81 25.27 -5.78
N CYS A 303 -20.25 26.11 -6.65
CA CYS A 303 -20.06 25.83 -8.08
C CYS A 303 -18.61 25.41 -8.35
N TYR A 304 -18.44 24.31 -9.11
CA TYR A 304 -17.15 23.80 -9.56
C TYR A 304 -17.08 23.85 -11.08
N TYR A 305 -16.04 24.48 -11.63
CA TYR A 305 -15.89 24.70 -13.07
C TYR A 305 -14.77 23.83 -13.64
N ILE A 306 -15.03 23.11 -14.72
CA ILE A 306 -14.04 22.25 -15.38
C ILE A 306 -13.23 23.09 -16.38
N PRO A 307 -11.89 23.23 -16.20
CA PRO A 307 -11.05 23.94 -17.16
C PRO A 307 -10.95 23.24 -18.52
N GLU A 308 -10.84 24.00 -19.62
CA GLU A 308 -10.69 23.44 -20.99
C GLU A 308 -9.45 22.54 -21.17
N ASN A 309 -8.37 22.88 -20.47
CA ASN A 309 -7.11 22.17 -20.50
C ASN A 309 -6.98 21.13 -19.37
N TRP A 310 -8.06 20.86 -18.64
CA TRP A 310 -8.08 19.79 -17.66
C TRP A 310 -8.04 18.44 -18.37
N ARG A 311 -7.29 17.49 -17.81
CA ARG A 311 -7.09 16.16 -18.38
C ARG A 311 -7.21 15.09 -17.32
N ILE A 312 -7.67 13.93 -17.75
CA ILE A 312 -7.63 12.69 -16.98
C ILE A 312 -6.65 11.76 -17.68
N ILE A 313 -5.70 11.22 -16.93
CA ILE A 313 -4.78 10.18 -17.37
C ILE A 313 -5.03 8.98 -16.49
N ALA A 314 -5.19 7.80 -17.09
CA ALA A 314 -5.42 6.59 -16.31
C ALA A 314 -4.69 5.39 -16.88
N THR A 315 -4.24 4.50 -15.99
CA THR A 315 -3.74 3.18 -16.37
C THR A 315 -4.89 2.16 -16.34
N MET A 316 -4.74 1.07 -17.08
CA MET A 316 -5.73 -0.01 -17.13
C MET A 316 -5.02 -1.36 -17.04
N ASN A 317 -5.53 -2.23 -16.18
CA ASN A 317 -5.06 -3.61 -16.12
C ASN A 317 -5.78 -4.43 -17.20
N THR A 318 -5.05 -5.20 -18.00
CA THR A 318 -5.64 -6.02 -19.09
C THR A 318 -5.52 -7.52 -18.85
N TYR A 319 -4.89 -7.93 -17.75
CA TYR A 319 -4.56 -9.33 -17.46
C TYR A 319 -5.52 -10.00 -16.48
N ASP A 320 -5.95 -9.31 -15.43
CA ASP A 320 -6.77 -9.92 -14.37
C ASP A 320 -8.27 -9.90 -14.69
N LYS A 321 -8.73 -10.71 -15.64
CA LYS A 321 -10.14 -10.69 -16.09
C LYS A 321 -11.17 -11.07 -15.02
N SER A 322 -10.75 -11.65 -13.89
CA SER A 322 -11.65 -12.17 -12.86
C SER A 322 -12.20 -11.08 -11.92
N SER A 323 -11.45 -9.99 -11.76
CA SER A 323 -11.72 -8.92 -10.78
C SER A 323 -11.88 -7.54 -11.40
N LEU A 324 -11.94 -7.45 -12.74
CA LEU A 324 -11.96 -6.19 -13.48
C LEU A 324 -13.32 -5.93 -14.11
N TYR A 325 -13.80 -4.71 -14.00
CA TYR A 325 -15.03 -4.25 -14.65
C TYR A 325 -14.79 -4.05 -16.14
N GLN A 326 -15.73 -4.52 -16.96
CA GLN A 326 -15.72 -4.23 -18.39
C GLN A 326 -16.08 -2.76 -18.63
N MET A 327 -15.36 -2.10 -19.53
CA MET A 327 -15.66 -0.74 -19.92
C MET A 327 -16.78 -0.72 -20.96
N SER A 328 -17.79 0.14 -20.76
CA SER A 328 -18.82 0.35 -21.79
C SER A 328 -18.24 1.02 -23.03
N TYR A 329 -18.87 0.78 -24.19
CA TYR A 329 -18.51 1.47 -25.42
C TYR A 329 -18.67 3.00 -25.32
N ALA A 330 -19.67 3.46 -24.57
CA ALA A 330 -19.91 4.88 -24.33
C ALA A 330 -18.79 5.54 -23.51
N PHE A 331 -18.16 4.78 -22.62
CA PHE A 331 -16.95 5.18 -21.91
C PHE A 331 -15.76 5.24 -22.86
N MET A 332 -15.46 4.14 -23.56
CA MET A 332 -14.26 4.01 -24.38
C MET A 332 -14.13 5.12 -25.43
N ARG A 333 -15.22 5.50 -26.10
CA ARG A 333 -15.17 6.54 -27.14
C ARG A 333 -14.79 7.95 -26.64
N ARG A 334 -14.76 8.18 -25.32
CA ARG A 334 -14.41 9.48 -24.70
C ARG A 334 -12.94 9.58 -24.28
N PHE A 335 -12.18 8.49 -24.40
CA PHE A 335 -10.78 8.43 -24.05
C PHE A 335 -9.93 8.07 -25.25
N ALA A 336 -8.74 8.67 -25.33
CA ALA A 336 -7.70 8.17 -26.21
C ALA A 336 -6.99 7.01 -25.50
N PHE A 337 -6.89 5.86 -26.16
CA PHE A 337 -6.13 4.72 -25.65
C PHE A 337 -4.72 4.76 -26.23
N ILE A 338 -3.75 4.93 -25.34
CA ILE A 338 -2.34 4.89 -25.69
C ILE A 338 -1.79 3.54 -25.22
N MET A 339 -1.46 2.68 -26.17
CA MET A 339 -0.78 1.43 -25.86
C MET A 339 0.70 1.72 -25.63
N ILE A 340 1.17 1.47 -24.41
CA ILE A 340 2.59 1.55 -24.08
C ILE A 340 3.19 0.18 -24.38
N ASP A 341 3.83 0.10 -25.55
CA ASP A 341 4.53 -1.11 -25.95
C ASP A 341 5.77 -1.35 -25.11
N ILE A 342 6.20 -2.60 -25.13
CA ILE A 342 7.41 -3.03 -24.48
C ILE A 342 8.64 -2.52 -25.28
N PRO A 343 9.64 -1.88 -24.65
CA PRO A 343 10.83 -1.43 -25.36
C PRO A 343 11.69 -2.64 -25.75
N ILE A 344 11.84 -2.85 -27.06
CA ILE A 344 12.51 -4.03 -27.65
C ILE A 344 13.92 -3.70 -28.16
N ASN A 345 14.40 -2.47 -27.98
CA ASN A 345 15.75 -2.08 -28.41
C ASN A 345 16.33 -0.97 -27.54
N GLY A 346 17.67 -0.85 -27.54
CA GLY A 346 18.39 0.17 -26.75
C GLY A 346 18.05 1.62 -27.14
N ALA A 347 17.61 1.85 -28.38
CA ALA A 347 17.18 3.18 -28.83
C ALA A 347 15.90 3.64 -28.12
N LYS A 348 14.87 2.77 -28.01
CA LYS A 348 13.65 3.04 -27.25
C LYS A 348 13.91 3.19 -25.76
N ILE A 349 14.81 2.38 -25.19
CA ILE A 349 15.25 2.55 -23.79
C ILE A 349 15.86 3.94 -23.61
N SER A 350 16.74 4.36 -24.52
CA SER A 350 17.38 5.68 -24.46
C SER A 350 16.36 6.81 -24.55
N GLU A 351 15.32 6.67 -25.37
CA GLU A 351 14.21 7.62 -25.45
C GLU A 351 13.44 7.70 -24.13
N TYR A 352 13.09 6.55 -23.54
CA TYR A 352 12.42 6.50 -22.23
C TYR A 352 13.25 7.14 -21.13
N ILE A 353 14.56 6.84 -21.03
CA ILE A 353 15.44 7.45 -20.05
C ILE A 353 15.50 8.98 -20.24
N ARG A 354 15.61 9.47 -21.48
CA ARG A 354 15.60 10.92 -21.75
C ARG A 354 14.30 11.60 -21.32
N CYS A 355 13.17 10.90 -21.41
CA CYS A 355 11.88 11.40 -20.95
C CYS A 355 11.74 11.39 -19.43
N TRP A 356 12.35 10.43 -18.74
CA TRP A 356 12.26 10.29 -17.28
C TRP A 356 13.27 11.14 -16.52
N GLU A 357 14.47 11.29 -17.07
CA GLU A 357 15.60 11.98 -16.43
C GLU A 357 15.99 13.20 -17.28
N GLU A 358 15.54 14.39 -16.85
CA GLU A 358 15.91 15.65 -17.50
C GLU A 358 17.45 15.82 -17.50
N ASN A 359 18.00 16.27 -18.63
CA ASN A 359 19.44 16.54 -18.82
C ASN A 359 20.38 15.33 -18.73
N THR A 360 19.89 14.09 -18.90
CA THR A 360 20.74 12.90 -18.98
C THR A 360 21.02 12.49 -20.44
N THR A 361 22.28 12.17 -20.74
CA THR A 361 22.67 11.49 -21.98
C THR A 361 22.87 10.00 -21.65
N PRO A 362 21.93 9.11 -22.01
CA PRO A 362 22.05 7.70 -21.67
C PRO A 362 23.22 7.06 -22.42
N GLU A 363 24.03 6.26 -21.72
CA GLU A 363 25.11 5.48 -22.33
C GLU A 363 24.52 4.41 -23.25
N PRO A 364 24.88 4.37 -24.56
CA PRO A 364 24.28 3.46 -25.52
C PRO A 364 24.43 1.97 -25.16
N ASP A 365 25.58 1.57 -24.62
CA ASP A 365 25.87 0.19 -24.25
C ASP A 365 25.05 -0.27 -23.04
N LEU A 366 24.87 0.60 -22.04
CA LEU A 366 23.99 0.34 -20.91
C LEU A 366 22.54 0.18 -21.35
N CYS A 367 22.04 1.09 -22.20
CA CYS A 367 20.69 1.01 -22.75
C CYS A 367 20.47 -0.28 -23.56
N LYS A 368 21.49 -0.74 -24.29
CA LYS A 368 21.44 -2.01 -25.02
C LYS A 368 21.38 -3.21 -24.08
N ASN A 369 22.22 -3.25 -23.05
CA ASN A 369 22.22 -4.34 -22.06
C ASN A 369 20.88 -4.42 -21.31
N ILE A 370 20.31 -3.27 -20.94
CA ILE A 370 18.98 -3.21 -20.32
C ILE A 370 17.89 -3.69 -21.30
N ALA A 371 17.98 -3.33 -22.59
CA ALA A 371 17.04 -3.84 -23.60
C ALA A 371 17.14 -5.36 -23.75
N ASP A 372 18.35 -5.92 -23.80
CA ASP A 372 18.59 -7.36 -23.91
C ASP A 372 18.09 -8.10 -22.66
N LEU A 373 18.30 -7.53 -21.46
CA LEU A 373 17.72 -8.00 -20.22
C LEU A 373 16.20 -8.06 -20.28
N TRP A 374 15.59 -6.96 -20.73
CA TRP A 374 14.15 -6.83 -20.84
C TRP A 374 13.57 -7.86 -21.82
N ILE A 375 14.19 -8.05 -22.98
CA ILE A 375 13.86 -9.09 -23.96
C ILE A 375 13.94 -10.49 -23.35
N GLY A 376 14.97 -10.76 -22.54
CA GLY A 376 15.12 -12.02 -21.80
C GLY A 376 13.94 -12.32 -20.89
N ILE A 377 13.40 -11.29 -20.24
CA ILE A 377 12.28 -11.38 -19.29
C ILE A 377 10.94 -11.53 -20.03
N ILE A 378 10.68 -10.77 -21.09
CA ILE A 378 9.39 -10.81 -21.81
C ILE A 378 9.17 -12.13 -22.54
N LYS A 379 10.25 -12.84 -22.90
CA LYS A 379 10.16 -14.20 -23.44
C LYS A 379 9.59 -15.19 -22.40
N SER A 380 9.55 -14.82 -21.11
CA SER A 380 8.84 -15.57 -20.08
C SER A 380 7.32 -15.36 -20.18
N LYS A 381 6.52 -16.16 -19.47
CA LYS A 381 5.05 -16.06 -19.51
C LYS A 381 4.49 -14.78 -18.90
N ARG A 382 5.29 -14.00 -18.15
CA ARG A 382 4.84 -12.75 -17.51
C ARG A 382 5.31 -11.55 -18.34
N LYS A 383 4.36 -10.76 -18.84
CA LYS A 383 4.67 -9.46 -19.45
C LYS A 383 4.75 -8.43 -18.34
N ILE A 384 5.91 -7.81 -18.19
CA ILE A 384 6.16 -6.74 -17.23
C ILE A 384 6.15 -5.40 -17.98
N GLY A 385 5.54 -4.38 -17.39
CA GLY A 385 5.52 -3.03 -17.95
C GLY A 385 6.87 -2.31 -17.81
N PRO A 386 7.16 -1.32 -18.67
CA PRO A 386 8.49 -0.71 -18.78
C PRO A 386 8.92 0.14 -17.57
N ALA A 387 8.07 0.37 -16.57
CA ALA A 387 8.40 1.24 -15.43
C ALA A 387 9.66 0.78 -14.67
N ILE A 388 9.85 -0.53 -14.52
CA ILE A 388 10.99 -1.13 -13.80
C ILE A 388 12.34 -0.80 -14.46
N ILE A 389 12.34 -0.50 -15.76
CA ILE A 389 13.54 -0.14 -16.52
C ILE A 389 14.19 1.11 -15.94
N ARG A 390 13.39 2.07 -15.46
CA ARG A 390 13.90 3.29 -14.82
C ARG A 390 14.68 2.95 -13.54
N ASP A 391 14.12 2.07 -12.72
CA ASP A 391 14.71 1.72 -11.42
C ASP A 391 15.99 0.91 -11.61
N ILE A 392 16.01 -0.02 -12.58
CA ILE A 392 17.22 -0.74 -13.01
C ILE A 392 18.29 0.24 -13.50
N TYR A 393 17.92 1.19 -14.37
CA TYR A 393 18.87 2.17 -14.92
C TYR A 393 19.47 3.06 -13.81
N ASN A 394 18.64 3.59 -12.92
CA ASN A 394 19.07 4.45 -11.83
C ASN A 394 19.93 3.71 -10.80
N TYR A 395 19.63 2.45 -10.52
CA TYR A 395 20.45 1.60 -9.66
C TYR A 395 21.85 1.38 -10.26
N ILE A 396 21.92 0.93 -11.51
CA ILE A 396 23.20 0.64 -12.19
C ILE A 396 24.04 1.91 -12.36
N LYS A 397 23.41 3.06 -12.62
CA LYS A 397 24.09 4.35 -12.70
C LYS A 397 24.63 4.81 -11.34
N GLY A 398 23.98 4.41 -10.25
CA GLY A 398 24.37 4.76 -8.88
C GLY A 398 25.53 3.95 -8.32
N THR A 399 25.92 2.85 -8.97
CA THR A 399 27.02 1.98 -8.54
C THR A 399 28.34 2.37 -9.23
N ALA A 400 29.47 2.14 -8.55
CA ALA A 400 30.80 2.46 -9.10
C ALA A 400 31.18 1.57 -10.31
N LEU A 401 30.61 0.37 -10.37
CA LEU A 401 30.68 -0.57 -11.49
C LEU A 401 29.25 -1.03 -11.82
N PRO A 402 28.92 -1.33 -13.09
CA PRO A 402 27.56 -1.75 -13.45
C PRO A 402 27.15 -3.08 -12.77
N ASP A 403 26.28 -3.00 -11.76
CA ASP A 403 25.79 -4.16 -11.03
C ASP A 403 24.43 -4.64 -11.57
N PHE A 404 24.48 -5.51 -12.58
CA PHE A 404 23.29 -6.11 -13.17
C PHE A 404 22.66 -7.18 -12.26
N VAL A 405 23.46 -7.90 -11.46
CA VAL A 405 22.95 -8.99 -10.60
C VAL A 405 22.13 -8.41 -9.46
N GLY A 406 22.62 -7.35 -8.81
CA GLY A 406 21.88 -6.59 -7.81
C GLY A 406 20.59 -6.03 -8.38
N ALA A 407 20.63 -5.43 -9.58
CA ALA A 407 19.44 -4.91 -10.24
C ALA A 407 18.39 -6.00 -10.55
N ILE A 408 18.82 -7.16 -11.04
CA ILE A 408 17.93 -8.30 -11.31
C ILE A 408 17.31 -8.82 -10.01
N THR A 409 18.12 -8.99 -8.98
CA THR A 409 17.69 -9.53 -7.69
C THR A 409 16.69 -8.60 -7.00
N MET A 410 16.93 -7.29 -7.04
CA MET A 410 16.07 -6.31 -6.39
C MET A 410 14.76 -6.03 -7.13
N PHE A 411 14.80 -5.93 -8.46
CA PHE A 411 13.67 -5.41 -9.23
C PHE A 411 12.95 -6.45 -10.09
N ILE A 412 13.64 -7.52 -10.50
CA ILE A 412 13.09 -8.52 -11.44
C ILE A 412 12.61 -9.76 -10.69
N LEU A 413 13.40 -10.33 -9.78
CA LEU A 413 13.01 -11.56 -9.06
C LEU A 413 11.69 -11.41 -8.29
N PRO A 414 11.41 -10.31 -7.55
CA PRO A 414 10.13 -10.16 -6.85
C PRO A 414 8.92 -10.21 -7.80
N GLN A 415 9.10 -9.84 -9.07
CA GLN A 415 8.03 -9.89 -10.08
C GLN A 415 7.68 -11.32 -10.52
N PHE A 416 8.49 -12.33 -10.17
CA PHE A 416 8.19 -13.73 -10.47
C PHE A 416 7.50 -14.46 -9.32
N GLU A 417 7.27 -13.79 -8.17
CA GLU A 417 6.46 -14.37 -7.10
C GLU A 417 5.06 -14.76 -7.59
N GLY A 418 4.62 -15.95 -7.18
CA GLY A 418 3.32 -16.53 -7.58
C GLY A 418 3.31 -17.23 -8.94
N LEU A 419 4.40 -17.23 -9.70
CA LEU A 419 4.53 -18.04 -10.90
C LEU A 419 4.78 -19.52 -10.58
N LEU A 420 4.51 -20.40 -11.54
CA LEU A 420 4.86 -21.81 -11.43
C LEU A 420 6.39 -21.97 -11.43
N GLU A 421 6.90 -22.92 -10.64
CA GLU A 421 8.35 -23.22 -10.52
C GLU A 421 9.04 -23.37 -11.89
N LYS A 422 8.40 -24.08 -12.83
CA LYS A 422 8.91 -24.25 -14.19
C LYS A 422 9.10 -22.92 -14.93
N ASP A 423 8.15 -22.00 -14.78
CA ASP A 423 8.18 -20.71 -15.48
C ASP A 423 9.26 -19.79 -14.86
N ILE A 424 9.48 -19.88 -13.55
CA ILE A 424 10.56 -19.19 -12.83
C ILE A 424 11.93 -19.69 -13.33
N ILE A 425 12.11 -21.02 -13.40
CA ILE A 425 13.34 -21.64 -13.90
C ILE A 425 13.64 -21.21 -15.35
N ASP A 426 12.62 -21.22 -16.22
CA ASP A 426 12.79 -20.83 -17.62
C ASP A 426 13.17 -19.34 -17.75
N ALA A 427 12.59 -18.46 -16.92
CA ALA A 427 12.92 -17.03 -16.91
C ALA A 427 14.38 -16.79 -16.50
N ILE A 428 14.83 -17.39 -15.40
CA ILE A 428 16.22 -17.27 -14.91
C ILE A 428 17.21 -17.83 -15.94
N LYS A 429 16.91 -18.98 -16.56
CA LYS A 429 17.75 -19.54 -17.62
C LYS A 429 17.86 -18.64 -18.85
N ASN A 430 16.85 -17.84 -19.16
CA ASN A 430 16.92 -16.88 -20.25
C ASN A 430 17.78 -15.67 -19.89
N ILE A 431 17.71 -15.19 -18.65
CA ILE A 431 18.57 -14.11 -18.14
C ILE A 431 20.05 -14.56 -18.14
N LYS A 432 20.34 -15.78 -17.71
CA LYS A 432 21.71 -16.34 -17.70
C LYS A 432 22.37 -16.51 -19.08
N LYS A 433 21.60 -16.43 -20.17
CA LYS A 433 22.13 -16.51 -21.55
C LYS A 433 22.59 -15.15 -22.09
N LEU A 434 22.37 -14.06 -21.34
CA LEU A 434 22.73 -12.71 -21.76
C LEU A 434 24.26 -12.52 -21.69
N SER A 435 24.81 -11.82 -22.67
CA SER A 435 26.26 -11.74 -22.89
C SER A 435 27.02 -10.97 -21.81
N PHE A 436 26.34 -10.10 -21.07
CA PHE A 436 26.93 -9.28 -19.99
C PHE A 436 26.79 -9.94 -18.61
N ILE A 437 26.20 -11.14 -18.53
CA ILE A 437 26.16 -11.95 -17.30
C ILE A 437 27.31 -12.97 -17.40
N ASP A 438 28.38 -12.73 -16.66
CA ASP A 438 29.51 -13.65 -16.57
C ASP A 438 29.20 -14.90 -15.72
N ASP A 439 30.18 -15.80 -15.57
CA ASP A 439 29.97 -17.06 -14.86
C ASP A 439 29.86 -16.90 -13.34
N GLU A 440 30.45 -15.85 -12.76
CA GLU A 440 30.32 -15.52 -11.33
C GLU A 440 28.91 -14.98 -11.04
N ALA A 441 28.46 -14.05 -11.87
CA ALA A 441 27.10 -13.49 -11.84
C ALA A 441 26.01 -14.55 -12.06
N LYS A 442 26.27 -15.59 -12.86
CA LYS A 442 25.35 -16.73 -13.03
C LYS A 442 25.19 -17.55 -11.75
N ASP A 443 26.27 -17.78 -11.02
CA ASP A 443 26.25 -18.57 -9.80
C ASP A 443 25.57 -17.80 -8.67
N GLU A 444 25.88 -16.50 -8.55
CA GLU A 444 25.24 -15.58 -7.62
C GLU A 444 23.72 -15.48 -7.87
N LEU A 445 23.29 -15.37 -9.14
CA LEU A 445 21.88 -15.37 -9.50
C LEU A 445 21.17 -16.69 -9.14
N ASP A 446 21.85 -17.82 -9.28
CA ASP A 446 21.31 -19.13 -8.89
C ASP A 446 21.13 -19.24 -7.38
N ASP A 447 22.09 -18.72 -6.59
CA ASP A 447 22.01 -18.70 -5.13
C ASP A 447 20.86 -17.82 -4.65
N TYR A 448 20.77 -16.58 -5.17
CA TYR A 448 19.67 -15.68 -4.81
C TYR A 448 18.31 -16.25 -5.23
N ALA A 449 18.17 -16.78 -6.45
CA ALA A 449 16.91 -17.36 -6.89
C ALA A 449 16.54 -18.63 -6.08
N SER A 450 17.53 -19.45 -5.74
CA SER A 450 17.31 -20.65 -4.92
C SER A 450 16.83 -20.28 -3.53
N GLU A 451 17.47 -19.30 -2.88
CA GLU A 451 17.07 -18.82 -1.56
C GLU A 451 15.71 -18.11 -1.59
N PHE A 452 15.48 -17.28 -2.60
CA PHE A 452 14.27 -16.46 -2.71
C PHE A 452 13.03 -17.29 -3.01
N PHE A 453 13.10 -18.24 -3.96
CA PHE A 453 11.94 -19.06 -4.35
C PHE A 453 11.87 -20.43 -3.68
N LEU A 454 12.89 -20.82 -2.89
CA LEU A 454 13.03 -22.16 -2.30
C LEU A 454 13.09 -23.28 -3.35
N ILE A 455 13.69 -22.99 -4.51
CA ILE A 455 13.90 -23.94 -5.61
C ILE A 455 15.32 -24.49 -5.54
N ASN A 456 15.53 -25.76 -5.86
CA ASN A 456 16.88 -26.34 -5.87
C ASN A 456 17.79 -25.62 -6.88
N LYS A 457 18.98 -25.15 -6.44
CA LYS A 457 19.99 -24.48 -7.28
C LYS A 457 20.25 -25.20 -8.61
N LYS A 458 20.33 -26.54 -8.59
CA LYS A 458 20.59 -27.37 -9.80
C LYS A 458 19.52 -27.23 -10.87
N SER A 459 18.31 -26.82 -10.50
CA SER A 459 17.21 -26.60 -11.44
C SER A 459 17.52 -25.46 -12.43
N PHE A 460 18.39 -24.51 -12.05
CA PHE A 460 18.76 -23.35 -12.86
C PHE A 460 19.98 -23.59 -13.78
N GLU A 461 20.60 -24.77 -13.74
CA GLU A 461 21.75 -25.10 -14.58
C GLU A 461 21.37 -25.15 -16.08
N LEU A 462 22.24 -24.59 -16.92
CA LEU A 462 22.13 -24.68 -18.39
C LEU A 462 22.64 -26.06 -18.84
N LYS A 463 21.81 -26.85 -19.53
CA LYS A 463 22.24 -28.16 -20.07
C LYS A 463 23.40 -27.97 -21.06
N LYS A 464 24.57 -28.54 -20.76
CA LYS A 464 25.69 -28.62 -21.71
C LYS A 464 25.26 -29.48 -22.92
N LYS A 465 25.37 -28.94 -24.14
CA LYS A 465 25.24 -29.75 -25.37
C LYS A 465 26.38 -30.78 -25.39
N SER A 466 26.08 -32.07 -25.22
CA SER A 466 27.06 -33.14 -25.36
C SER A 466 27.33 -33.40 -26.85
N SER A 467 28.48 -32.98 -27.35
CA SER A 467 29.08 -33.52 -28.58
C SER A 467 29.73 -34.86 -28.24
N ALA A 468 28.96 -35.96 -28.29
CA ALA A 468 29.51 -37.31 -28.18
C ALA A 468 29.85 -37.83 -29.58
N LYS A 469 31.15 -37.91 -29.88
CA LYS A 469 31.72 -38.71 -30.97
C LYS A 469 31.28 -40.16 -30.78
N ARG A 470 30.69 -40.76 -31.82
CA ARG A 470 30.60 -42.22 -31.98
C ARG A 470 31.97 -42.72 -32.40
N GLU A 471 32.71 -43.35 -31.50
CA GLU A 471 33.72 -44.33 -31.88
C GLU A 471 33.03 -45.70 -31.93
N ALA A 472 33.30 -46.42 -33.02
CA ALA A 472 32.73 -47.70 -33.35
C ALA A 472 33.42 -48.81 -32.54
N GLU A 473 32.63 -49.67 -31.90
CA GLU A 473 33.08 -50.99 -31.45
C GLU A 473 32.74 -52.00 -32.55
N GLU A 474 33.77 -52.65 -33.09
CA GLU A 474 33.66 -53.91 -33.83
C GLU A 474 33.21 -55.03 -32.88
N PRO A 475 32.34 -55.96 -33.32
CA PRO A 475 31.95 -57.09 -32.50
C PRO A 475 32.95 -58.24 -32.65
N SER A 476 33.48 -58.71 -31.53
CA SER A 476 34.09 -60.04 -31.41
C SER A 476 33.05 -61.05 -30.90
N ASP A 477 33.00 -62.18 -31.61
CA ASP A 477 32.26 -63.44 -31.44
C ASP A 477 30.79 -63.53 -31.91
#